data_AF-A0A0S8ENM6-F1
#
_entry.id   AF-A0A0S8ENM6-F1
#
_cell.length_a   1.000
_cell.length_b   1.000
_cell.length_c   1.000
_cell.angle_alpha   90.00
_cell.angle_beta   90.00
_cell.angle_gamma   90.00
#
_symmetry.space_group_name_H-M   'P 1'
#
loop_
_entity.id
_entity.type
_entity.pdbx_description
1 polymer ?
#
loop_
_entity_poly.entity_id
_entity_poly.type
_entity_poly.pdbx_seq_one_letter_code
_entity_poly.pdbx_strand_id
1 'polypeptide(L)'
;MSAAIPGCATECAYGAYGTVCYSTGYYYDSLVSGIDYETRLDGEVIRTGVTGENDDPGRFLFIEGATVSFSLGGTDLGEAAAKERLTPFDLAGVAEEAIGGCDVSASFPDDGSAFRIVHNVAVLLQTLDADGDPEGTLDVRSEVAALFENVTIDFDQPWEDFRTDPELQGVLDAANSGDLFPETRALRERVAALVALYRGIGLCP
;
A
#
# COMPACT_ATOMS: atom_id res chain seq x y z
N MET A 1 -15.16 -33.19 -7.90
CA MET A 1 -13.85 -33.50 -7.29
C MET A 1 -12.83 -32.74 -8.11
N SER A 2 -12.41 -31.57 -7.62
CA SER A 2 -11.42 -30.74 -8.31
C SER A 2 -10.03 -31.25 -7.95
N ALA A 3 -9.21 -31.55 -8.95
CA ALA A 3 -7.82 -31.93 -8.75
C ALA A 3 -6.99 -30.66 -8.58
N ALA A 4 -6.45 -30.45 -7.38
CA ALA A 4 -5.47 -29.39 -7.13
C ALA A 4 -4.13 -29.80 -7.75
N ILE A 5 -3.61 -28.98 -8.65
CA ILE A 5 -2.22 -29.06 -9.11
C ILE A 5 -1.38 -28.30 -8.08
N PRO A 6 -0.36 -28.92 -7.45
CA PRO A 6 0.45 -28.26 -6.44
C PRO A 6 1.44 -27.31 -7.14
N GLY A 7 1.39 -26.01 -6.81
CA GLY A 7 2.44 -25.06 -7.21
C GLY A 7 2.00 -23.63 -7.45
N CYS A 8 0.71 -23.31 -7.45
CA CYS A 8 0.22 -21.94 -7.54
C CYS A 8 -1.03 -21.85 -6.67
N ALA A 9 -1.10 -20.88 -5.74
CA ALA A 9 -2.32 -20.62 -4.98
C ALA A 9 -3.33 -19.96 -5.92
N THR A 10 -3.86 -20.76 -6.84
CA THR A 10 -4.72 -20.30 -7.91
C THR A 10 -6.15 -20.31 -7.42
N GLU A 11 -6.69 -19.12 -7.14
CA GLU A 11 -8.13 -18.98 -6.96
C GLU A 11 -8.76 -18.94 -8.35
N CYS A 12 -9.56 -19.95 -8.71
CA CYS A 12 -10.25 -19.94 -10.01
C CYS A 12 -11.74 -19.64 -9.82
N ALA A 13 -12.25 -18.66 -10.56
CA ALA A 13 -13.65 -18.31 -10.62
C ALA A 13 -14.25 -18.73 -11.97
N TYR A 14 -15.46 -19.27 -11.97
CA TYR A 14 -16.18 -19.62 -13.19
C TYR A 14 -17.10 -18.47 -13.61
N GLY A 15 -16.78 -17.83 -14.74
CA GLY A 15 -17.56 -16.74 -15.33
C GLY A 15 -18.34 -17.16 -16.57
N ALA A 16 -19.12 -16.22 -17.12
CA ALA A 16 -19.94 -16.44 -18.33
C ALA A 16 -19.12 -16.82 -19.58
N TYR A 17 -17.82 -16.49 -19.60
CA TYR A 17 -16.90 -16.73 -20.71
C TYR A 17 -15.85 -17.82 -20.41
N GLY A 18 -15.96 -18.51 -19.26
CA GLY A 18 -15.06 -19.59 -18.87
C GLY A 18 -14.46 -19.42 -17.48
N THR A 19 -13.51 -20.29 -17.15
CA THR A 19 -12.78 -20.23 -15.88
C THR A 19 -11.65 -19.21 -15.98
N VAL A 20 -11.63 -18.25 -15.05
CA VAL A 20 -10.52 -17.33 -14.83
C VAL A 20 -9.77 -17.79 -13.60
N CYS A 21 -8.45 -17.85 -13.68
CA CYS A 21 -7.59 -18.34 -12.61
C CYS A 21 -6.64 -17.22 -12.20
N TYR A 22 -6.73 -16.80 -10.95
CA TYR A 22 -5.97 -15.69 -10.37
C TYR A 22 -4.71 -16.21 -9.68
N SER A 23 -3.62 -15.50 -9.87
CA SER A 23 -2.43 -15.56 -9.03
C SER A 23 -2.63 -14.69 -7.79
N THR A 24 -1.87 -15.02 -6.74
CA THR A 24 -1.85 -14.25 -5.50
C THR A 24 -0.63 -13.34 -5.48
N GLY A 25 -0.84 -12.06 -5.18
CA GLY A 25 0.23 -11.10 -4.91
C GLY A 25 0.06 -10.50 -3.53
N TYR A 26 1.09 -9.79 -3.06
CA TYR A 26 1.09 -9.15 -1.76
C TYR A 26 1.68 -7.74 -1.87
N TYR A 27 1.01 -6.76 -1.24
CA TYR A 27 1.53 -5.40 -1.12
C TYR A 27 2.34 -5.26 0.17
N TYR A 28 3.62 -4.94 0.04
CA TYR A 28 4.62 -4.94 1.09
C TYR A 28 5.09 -3.52 1.43
N ASP A 29 4.52 -2.99 2.49
CA ASP A 29 5.16 -2.14 3.49
C ASP A 29 4.84 -2.85 4.81
N SER A 30 5.50 -3.97 5.10
CA SER A 30 5.07 -4.92 6.15
C SER A 30 3.65 -5.49 5.91
N LEU A 31 3.34 -6.07 4.73
CA LEU A 31 2.04 -6.72 4.41
C LEU A 31 0.78 -5.88 4.74
N VAL A 32 0.43 -4.95 3.85
CA VAL A 32 -0.64 -3.96 4.13
C VAL A 32 -2.02 -4.52 3.80
N SER A 33 -2.91 -4.49 4.77
CA SER A 33 -4.33 -4.84 4.64
C SER A 33 -5.20 -3.59 4.73
N GLY A 34 -6.39 -3.63 4.12
CA GLY A 34 -7.36 -2.54 4.23
C GLY A 34 -7.24 -1.44 3.17
N ILE A 35 -6.33 -1.57 2.19
CA ILE A 35 -6.32 -0.75 0.97
C ILE A 35 -7.08 -1.46 -0.17
N ASP A 36 -7.81 -0.70 -0.95
CA ASP A 36 -8.52 -1.17 -2.14
C ASP A 36 -7.51 -1.50 -3.25
N TYR A 37 -7.83 -2.50 -4.08
CA TYR A 37 -7.09 -2.80 -5.29
C TYR A 37 -8.02 -3.05 -6.48
N GLU A 38 -7.58 -2.66 -7.66
CA GLU A 38 -8.20 -2.99 -8.95
C GLU A 38 -7.16 -3.53 -9.90
N THR A 39 -7.42 -4.70 -10.50
CA THR A 39 -6.54 -5.28 -11.53
C THR A 39 -7.17 -5.18 -12.91
N ARG A 40 -6.36 -4.79 -13.89
CA ARG A 40 -6.78 -4.65 -15.29
C ARG A 40 -5.90 -5.47 -16.22
N LEU A 41 -6.51 -6.10 -17.21
CA LEU A 41 -5.80 -6.75 -18.32
C LEU A 41 -6.32 -6.15 -19.62
N ASP A 42 -5.41 -5.65 -20.47
CA ASP A 42 -5.76 -4.99 -21.74
C ASP A 42 -6.80 -3.85 -21.59
N GLY A 43 -6.78 -3.16 -20.44
CA GLY A 43 -7.67 -2.04 -20.14
C GLY A 43 -9.04 -2.42 -19.56
N GLU A 44 -9.33 -3.71 -19.38
CA GLU A 44 -10.57 -4.19 -18.77
C GLU A 44 -10.35 -4.57 -17.30
N VAL A 45 -11.29 -4.18 -16.42
CA VAL A 45 -11.26 -4.55 -15.00
C VAL A 45 -11.57 -6.03 -14.84
N ILE A 46 -10.62 -6.78 -14.28
CA ILE A 46 -10.74 -8.23 -14.09
C ILE A 46 -11.04 -8.60 -12.63
N ARG A 47 -10.60 -7.77 -11.69
CA ARG A 47 -10.83 -7.97 -10.26
C ARG A 47 -10.76 -6.64 -9.51
N THR A 48 -11.65 -6.48 -8.55
CA THR A 48 -11.52 -5.51 -7.46
C THR A 48 -11.56 -6.26 -6.12
N GLY A 49 -11.07 -5.62 -5.07
CA GLY A 49 -11.14 -6.14 -3.71
C GLY A 49 -10.38 -5.26 -2.73
N VAL A 50 -10.29 -5.72 -1.49
CA VAL A 50 -9.47 -5.10 -0.45
C VAL A 50 -8.29 -6.03 -0.14
N THR A 51 -7.12 -5.46 0.08
CA THR A 51 -5.94 -6.21 0.50
C THR A 51 -6.17 -6.85 1.88
N GLY A 52 -5.63 -8.05 2.10
CA GLY A 52 -5.78 -8.75 3.38
C GLY A 52 -7.03 -9.63 3.51
N GLU A 53 -7.89 -9.68 2.49
CA GLU A 53 -9.11 -10.51 2.50
C GLU A 53 -8.81 -12.01 2.71
N ASN A 54 -9.67 -12.66 3.49
CA ASN A 54 -9.58 -14.07 3.90
C ASN A 54 -8.45 -14.38 4.89
N ASP A 55 -8.21 -13.46 5.82
CA ASP A 55 -7.22 -13.60 6.89
C ASP A 55 -5.79 -13.82 6.34
N ASP A 56 -5.48 -13.22 5.18
CA ASP A 56 -4.19 -13.33 4.50
C ASP A 56 -3.60 -11.93 4.25
N PRO A 57 -2.90 -11.34 5.24
CA PRO A 57 -2.48 -9.94 5.21
C PRO A 57 -1.70 -9.56 3.96
N GLY A 58 -1.94 -8.36 3.42
CA GLY A 58 -1.25 -7.90 2.21
C GLY A 58 -1.80 -8.47 0.90
N ARG A 59 -2.59 -9.56 0.95
CA ARG A 59 -2.99 -10.30 -0.24
C ARG A 59 -3.85 -9.49 -1.19
N PHE A 60 -3.53 -9.54 -2.48
CA PHE A 60 -4.41 -9.19 -3.59
C PHE A 60 -4.38 -10.29 -4.66
N LEU A 61 -5.33 -10.23 -5.60
CA LEU A 61 -5.47 -11.21 -6.68
C LEU A 61 -5.23 -10.55 -8.03
N PHE A 62 -4.48 -11.21 -8.91
CA PHE A 62 -4.17 -10.70 -10.25
C PHE A 62 -4.05 -11.82 -11.29
N ILE A 63 -3.94 -11.47 -12.56
CA ILE A 63 -3.57 -12.39 -13.65
C ILE A 63 -2.22 -11.94 -14.20
N GLU A 64 -1.36 -12.87 -14.60
CA GLU A 64 -0.08 -12.55 -15.24
C GLU A 64 -0.27 -11.59 -16.43
N GLY A 65 0.52 -10.51 -16.46
CA GLY A 65 0.43 -9.46 -17.47
C GLY A 65 -0.57 -8.34 -17.16
N ALA A 66 -1.38 -8.47 -16.10
CA ALA A 66 -2.26 -7.41 -15.64
C ALA A 66 -1.48 -6.25 -14.99
N THR A 67 -2.11 -5.08 -14.91
CA THR A 67 -1.74 -4.00 -13.99
C THR A 67 -2.58 -4.08 -12.73
N VAL A 68 -2.10 -3.51 -11.64
CA VAL A 68 -2.86 -3.30 -10.41
C VAL A 68 -2.70 -1.85 -9.96
N SER A 69 -3.81 -1.22 -9.62
CA SER A 69 -3.86 0.07 -8.91
C SER A 69 -4.29 -0.15 -7.48
N PHE A 70 -3.70 0.59 -6.55
CA PHE A 70 -4.10 0.60 -5.14
C PHE A 70 -4.68 1.95 -4.77
N SER A 71 -5.71 1.94 -3.95
CA SER A 71 -6.32 3.16 -3.42
C SER A 71 -6.71 2.98 -1.95
N LEU A 72 -6.91 4.09 -1.26
CA LEU A 72 -7.49 4.13 0.07
C LEU A 72 -8.73 5.01 0.01
N GLY A 73 -9.91 4.41 0.00
CA GLY A 73 -11.14 5.16 -0.28
C GLY A 73 -11.06 5.83 -1.66
N GLY A 74 -11.07 7.16 -1.70
CA GLY A 74 -10.94 7.95 -2.93
C GLY A 74 -9.50 8.36 -3.28
N THR A 75 -8.52 8.11 -2.39
CA THR A 75 -7.12 8.50 -2.59
C THR A 75 -6.37 7.43 -3.38
N ASP A 76 -5.80 7.81 -4.53
CA ASP A 76 -4.93 6.94 -5.34
C ASP A 76 -3.55 6.80 -4.70
N LEU A 77 -3.12 5.57 -4.43
CA LEU A 77 -1.78 5.27 -3.90
C LEU A 77 -0.77 4.98 -5.01
N GLY A 78 -1.25 4.70 -6.23
CA GLY A 78 -0.47 4.44 -7.43
C GLY A 78 -0.80 3.11 -8.11
N GLU A 79 -0.21 2.91 -9.28
CA GLU A 79 -0.35 1.68 -10.07
C GLU A 79 1.01 1.06 -10.44
N ALA A 80 1.01 -0.25 -10.68
CA ALA A 80 2.18 -0.97 -11.17
C ALA A 80 1.77 -2.20 -11.99
N ALA A 81 2.75 -2.80 -12.68
CA ALA A 81 2.58 -4.14 -13.23
C ALA A 81 2.35 -5.15 -12.09
N ALA A 82 1.29 -5.95 -12.17
CA ALA A 82 0.94 -6.89 -11.12
C ALA A 82 1.96 -8.04 -11.05
N LYS A 83 2.43 -8.34 -9.83
CA LYS A 83 3.39 -9.41 -9.53
C LYS A 83 3.19 -9.92 -8.10
N GLU A 84 3.86 -11.02 -7.75
CA GLU A 84 3.70 -11.68 -6.44
C GLU A 84 4.06 -10.79 -5.24
N ARG A 85 4.97 -9.82 -5.45
CA ARG A 85 5.40 -8.88 -4.42
C ARG A 85 5.50 -7.48 -5.00
N LEU A 86 4.67 -6.57 -4.51
CA LEU A 86 4.71 -5.14 -4.82
C LEU A 86 5.10 -4.33 -3.58
N THR A 87 5.85 -3.27 -3.76
CA THR A 87 6.23 -2.33 -2.69
C THR A 87 5.93 -0.88 -3.11
N PRO A 88 6.02 0.09 -2.19
CA PRO A 88 5.97 1.51 -2.57
C PRO A 88 6.98 1.91 -3.66
N PHE A 89 8.11 1.21 -3.79
CA PHE A 89 9.08 1.44 -4.88
C PHE A 89 8.52 1.09 -6.26
N ASP A 90 7.71 0.03 -6.34
CA ASP A 90 7.07 -0.37 -7.59
C ASP A 90 6.03 0.66 -8.05
N LEU A 91 5.22 1.19 -7.10
CA LEU A 91 4.25 2.25 -7.40
C LEU A 91 4.94 3.54 -7.86
N ALA A 92 6.09 3.84 -7.26
CA ALA A 92 6.91 4.99 -7.62
C ALA A 92 7.73 4.78 -8.92
N GLY A 93 7.78 3.56 -9.47
CA GLY A 93 8.55 3.24 -10.67
C GLY A 93 10.07 3.40 -10.50
N VAL A 94 10.60 3.21 -9.29
CA VAL A 94 12.03 3.35 -8.96
C VAL A 94 12.64 2.03 -8.51
N ALA A 95 13.97 1.93 -8.57
CA ALA A 95 14.68 0.75 -8.08
C ALA A 95 14.52 0.61 -6.55
N GLU A 96 14.26 -0.62 -6.09
CA GLU A 96 14.15 -0.95 -4.67
C GLU A 96 15.54 -0.96 -4.03
N GLU A 97 15.98 0.21 -3.55
CA GLU A 97 17.28 0.44 -2.94
C GLU A 97 17.15 1.27 -1.65
N ALA A 98 17.98 0.96 -0.64
CA ALA A 98 18.00 1.67 0.62
C ALA A 98 18.76 3.00 0.49
N ILE A 99 18.04 4.08 0.19
CA ILE A 99 18.60 5.43 0.08
C ILE A 99 18.94 5.96 1.47
N GLY A 100 20.19 6.38 1.66
CA GLY A 100 20.71 6.81 2.96
C GLY A 100 21.14 5.68 3.90
N GLY A 101 21.14 4.43 3.41
CA GLY A 101 21.45 3.24 4.20
C GLY A 101 20.34 2.88 5.19
N CYS A 102 20.58 1.85 6.00
CA CYS A 102 19.55 1.30 6.89
C CYS A 102 19.12 2.23 8.03
N ASP A 103 19.98 3.16 8.41
CA ASP A 103 19.66 4.21 9.38
C ASP A 103 19.14 5.49 8.71
N VAL A 104 19.03 5.48 7.38
CA VAL A 104 18.49 6.59 6.58
C VAL A 104 19.16 7.93 6.93
N SER A 105 20.49 7.91 6.89
CA SER A 105 21.37 8.96 7.45
C SER A 105 21.83 10.00 6.43
N ALA A 106 21.56 9.79 5.14
CA ALA A 106 21.93 10.72 4.08
C ALA A 106 20.77 11.66 3.71
N SER A 107 21.10 12.79 3.08
CA SER A 107 20.10 13.67 2.48
C SER A 107 19.33 12.93 1.38
N PHE A 108 18.02 13.07 1.39
CA PHE A 108 17.15 12.50 0.38
C PHE A 108 17.21 13.29 -0.93
N PRO A 109 16.97 12.62 -2.06
CA PRO A 109 16.61 13.32 -3.28
C PRO A 109 15.18 13.89 -3.13
N ASP A 110 15.04 15.06 -2.51
CA ASP A 110 13.74 15.70 -2.23
C ASP A 110 13.22 16.55 -3.41
N ASP A 111 14.10 16.92 -4.36
CA ASP A 111 13.74 17.81 -5.49
C ASP A 111 13.53 17.00 -6.79
N GLY A 112 12.28 16.96 -7.28
CA GLY A 112 11.85 16.28 -8.51
C GLY A 112 11.95 14.75 -8.56
N SER A 113 12.43 14.05 -7.52
CA SER A 113 12.52 12.59 -7.49
C SER A 113 11.20 11.86 -7.20
N ALA A 114 10.90 10.82 -7.99
CA ALA A 114 9.82 9.86 -7.71
C ALA A 114 10.01 9.09 -6.38
N PHE A 115 11.19 9.15 -5.76
CA PHE A 115 11.40 8.62 -4.42
C PHE A 115 10.53 9.31 -3.35
N ARG A 116 9.98 10.51 -3.63
CA ARG A 116 8.98 11.15 -2.76
C ARG A 116 7.74 10.29 -2.55
N ILE A 117 7.26 9.67 -3.62
CA ILE A 117 6.10 8.77 -3.59
C ILE A 117 6.37 7.62 -2.61
N VAL A 118 7.56 7.01 -2.68
CA VAL A 118 7.95 5.89 -1.80
C VAL A 118 7.78 6.24 -0.33
N HIS A 119 8.35 7.36 0.12
CA HIS A 119 8.32 7.70 1.53
C HIS A 119 6.99 8.33 1.97
N ASN A 120 6.29 9.05 1.11
CA ASN A 120 4.99 9.64 1.45
C ASN A 120 3.89 8.57 1.56
N VAL A 121 3.89 7.56 0.68
CA VAL A 121 2.99 6.41 0.79
C VAL A 121 3.31 5.61 2.06
N ALA A 122 4.58 5.33 2.34
CA ALA A 122 4.98 4.62 3.56
C ALA A 122 4.60 5.39 4.84
N VAL A 123 4.81 6.72 4.87
CA VAL A 123 4.37 7.55 6.00
C VAL A 123 2.87 7.45 6.20
N LEU A 124 2.08 7.54 5.13
CA LEU A 124 0.62 7.44 5.24
C LEU A 124 0.22 6.09 5.83
N LEU A 125 0.59 4.99 5.18
CA LEU A 125 0.11 3.66 5.55
C LEU A 125 0.55 3.26 6.97
N GLN A 126 1.80 3.52 7.33
CA GLN A 126 2.30 3.23 8.68
C GLN A 126 1.69 4.16 9.74
N THR A 127 1.23 5.36 9.39
CA THR A 127 0.49 6.22 10.33
C THR A 127 -0.90 5.67 10.61
N LEU A 128 -1.52 4.97 9.65
CA LEU A 128 -2.90 4.49 9.72
C LEU A 128 -3.02 3.06 10.27
N ASP A 129 -1.92 2.32 10.37
CA ASP A 129 -1.87 0.95 10.85
C ASP A 129 -2.52 0.76 12.23
N ALA A 130 -3.45 -0.17 12.41
CA ALA A 130 -4.38 -0.22 13.54
C ALA A 130 -3.75 -0.18 14.94
N ASP A 131 -2.58 -0.79 15.13
CA ASP A 131 -1.89 -0.82 16.43
C ASP A 131 -0.74 0.20 16.54
N GLY A 132 -0.30 0.77 15.41
CA GLY A 132 0.71 1.82 15.35
C GLY A 132 2.14 1.27 15.34
N ASP A 133 2.30 -0.05 15.21
CA ASP A 133 3.57 -0.72 15.04
C ASP A 133 3.80 -1.08 13.56
N PRO A 134 4.69 -0.36 12.87
CA PRO A 134 4.94 -0.66 11.46
C PRO A 134 5.77 -1.94 11.24
N GLU A 135 6.23 -2.59 12.31
CA GLU A 135 6.95 -3.87 12.22
C GLU A 135 5.94 -5.04 12.20
N GLY A 136 5.79 -5.71 11.05
CA GLY A 136 4.98 -6.94 10.95
C GLY A 136 3.92 -6.89 9.86
N THR A 137 2.66 -6.67 10.25
CA THR A 137 1.50 -6.50 9.34
C THR A 137 0.93 -5.11 9.54
N LEU A 138 0.69 -4.34 8.48
CA LEU A 138 -0.08 -3.09 8.58
C LEU A 138 -1.55 -3.35 8.34
N ASP A 139 -2.42 -2.91 9.25
CA ASP A 139 -3.87 -3.05 9.11
C ASP A 139 -4.57 -1.69 9.09
N VAL A 140 -5.04 -1.26 7.92
CA VAL A 140 -5.84 -0.04 7.81
C VAL A 140 -7.32 -0.37 8.03
N ARG A 141 -7.85 0.01 9.19
CA ARG A 141 -9.24 -0.29 9.54
C ARG A 141 -10.22 0.39 8.58
N SER A 142 -11.32 -0.30 8.28
CA SER A 142 -12.30 0.19 7.30
C SER A 142 -12.93 1.54 7.69
N GLU A 143 -13.09 1.83 8.99
CA GLU A 143 -13.58 3.13 9.45
C GLU A 143 -12.59 4.26 9.18
N VAL A 144 -11.29 3.97 9.19
CA VAL A 144 -10.23 4.93 8.86
C VAL A 144 -10.16 5.10 7.33
N ALA A 145 -10.20 4.00 6.57
CA ALA A 145 -10.23 4.03 5.11
C ALA A 145 -11.40 4.86 4.56
N ALA A 146 -12.58 4.76 5.19
CA ALA A 146 -13.77 5.52 4.81
C ALA A 146 -13.58 7.05 4.91
N LEU A 147 -12.66 7.54 5.75
CA LEU A 147 -12.36 8.97 5.83
C LEU A 147 -11.69 9.52 4.56
N PHE A 148 -11.14 8.65 3.71
CA PHE A 148 -10.48 9.02 2.47
C PHE A 148 -11.39 9.03 1.23
N GLU A 149 -12.69 8.72 1.34
CA GLU A 149 -13.61 8.61 0.18
C GLU A 149 -13.62 9.84 -0.75
N ASN A 150 -13.42 11.04 -0.21
CA ASN A 150 -13.41 12.29 -0.97
C ASN A 150 -12.13 13.10 -0.75
N VAL A 151 -11.02 12.40 -0.50
CA VAL A 151 -9.71 12.98 -0.21
C VAL A 151 -8.78 12.66 -1.37
N THR A 152 -8.01 13.65 -1.81
CA THR A 152 -6.98 13.50 -2.85
C THR A 152 -5.66 14.01 -2.30
N ILE A 153 -4.70 13.09 -2.16
CA ILE A 153 -3.35 13.42 -1.69
C ILE A 153 -2.39 13.25 -2.87
N ASP A 154 -1.57 14.27 -3.12
CA ASP A 154 -0.45 14.15 -4.05
C ASP A 154 0.75 13.53 -3.32
N PHE A 155 1.13 12.30 -3.66
CA PHE A 155 2.30 11.65 -3.05
C PHE A 155 3.63 12.09 -3.66
N ASP A 156 3.62 12.79 -4.80
CA ASP A 156 4.83 13.32 -5.44
C ASP A 156 5.16 14.76 -4.97
N GLN A 157 4.52 15.23 -3.90
CA GLN A 157 4.84 16.53 -3.28
C GLN A 157 6.03 16.43 -2.30
N PRO A 158 6.84 17.51 -2.14
CA PRO A 158 7.94 17.58 -1.16
C PRO A 158 7.50 17.19 0.26
N TRP A 159 8.41 16.60 1.04
CA TRP A 159 8.10 16.15 2.40
C TRP A 159 7.51 17.25 3.30
N GLU A 160 8.04 18.47 3.21
CA GLU A 160 7.56 19.60 4.02
C GLU A 160 6.13 19.99 3.67
N ASP A 161 5.74 19.84 2.41
CA ASP A 161 4.37 20.09 1.94
C ASP A 161 3.47 18.91 2.37
N PHE A 162 3.89 17.67 2.10
CA PHE A 162 3.15 16.45 2.47
C PHE A 162 2.81 16.38 3.96
N ARG A 163 3.79 16.64 4.84
CA ARG A 163 3.57 16.57 6.30
C ARG A 163 2.62 17.65 6.82
N THR A 164 2.34 18.68 6.01
CA THR A 164 1.40 19.75 6.35
C THR A 164 0.21 19.83 5.40
N ASP A 165 0.00 18.81 4.57
CA ASP A 165 -1.10 18.74 3.62
C ASP A 165 -2.45 18.86 4.37
N PRO A 166 -3.28 19.85 4.05
CA PRO A 166 -4.47 20.16 4.82
C PRO A 166 -5.54 19.05 4.74
N GLU A 167 -5.63 18.29 3.65
CA GLU A 167 -6.57 17.18 3.54
C GLU A 167 -6.11 16.02 4.41
N LEU A 168 -4.82 15.68 4.37
CA LEU A 168 -4.23 14.65 5.22
C LEU A 168 -4.35 14.99 6.71
N GLN A 169 -4.05 16.23 7.09
CA GLN A 169 -4.23 16.68 8.48
C GLN A 169 -5.69 16.61 8.91
N GLY A 170 -6.62 17.01 8.04
CA GLY A 170 -8.06 16.92 8.30
C GLY A 170 -8.53 15.49 8.55
N VAL A 171 -8.01 14.52 7.79
CA VAL A 171 -8.33 13.09 8.00
C VAL A 171 -7.78 12.58 9.33
N LEU A 172 -6.53 12.91 9.67
CA LEU A 172 -5.95 12.50 10.97
C LEU A 172 -6.70 13.12 12.16
N ASP A 173 -7.07 14.40 12.06
CA ASP A 173 -7.88 15.07 13.08
C ASP A 173 -9.25 14.40 13.24
N ALA A 174 -9.89 14.02 12.13
CA ALA A 174 -11.16 13.30 12.14
C ALA A 174 -11.03 11.91 12.76
N ALA A 175 -9.98 11.15 12.40
CA ALA A 175 -9.71 9.83 12.95
C ALA A 175 -9.44 9.88 14.45
N ASN A 176 -8.62 10.85 14.90
CA ASN A 176 -8.33 11.08 16.31
C ASN A 176 -9.57 11.50 17.10
N SER A 177 -10.37 12.44 16.55
CA SER A 177 -11.60 12.92 17.21
C SER A 177 -12.68 11.85 17.27
N GLY A 178 -12.64 10.88 16.35
CA GLY A 178 -13.52 9.72 16.33
C GLY A 178 -13.03 8.54 17.18
N ASP A 179 -11.91 8.69 17.90
CA ASP A 179 -11.24 7.62 18.65
C ASP A 179 -11.00 6.36 17.77
N LEU A 180 -10.69 6.59 16.48
CA LEU A 180 -10.42 5.53 15.52
C LEU A 180 -9.00 4.99 15.63
N PHE A 181 -8.24 5.34 16.65
CA PHE A 181 -6.93 4.77 16.97
C PHE A 181 -6.86 4.48 18.47
N PRO A 182 -6.01 3.52 18.91
CA PRO A 182 -5.84 3.23 20.33
C PRO A 182 -5.29 4.43 21.12
N GLU A 183 -4.60 5.34 20.43
CA GLU A 183 -4.09 6.59 20.96
C GLU A 183 -4.09 7.68 19.89
N THR A 184 -4.02 8.95 20.30
CA THR A 184 -3.94 10.08 19.37
C THR A 184 -2.69 9.96 18.50
N ARG A 185 -2.88 10.04 17.18
CA ARG A 185 -1.82 9.91 16.19
C ARG A 185 -1.43 11.23 15.57
N ALA A 186 -0.14 11.37 15.31
CA ALA A 186 0.40 12.32 14.36
C ALA A 186 1.00 11.54 13.18
N LEU A 187 1.27 12.24 12.08
CA LEU A 187 2.02 11.64 10.97
C LEU A 187 3.35 11.07 11.49
N ARG A 188 3.64 9.85 11.08
CA ARG A 188 4.95 9.23 11.30
C ARG A 188 6.02 10.07 10.60
N GLU A 189 7.14 10.29 11.29
CA GLU A 189 8.27 10.98 10.70
C GLU A 189 8.86 10.19 9.52
N ARG A 190 9.15 10.88 8.41
CA ARG A 190 9.66 10.28 7.16
C ARG A 190 10.81 9.31 7.37
N VAL A 191 11.79 9.69 8.19
CA VAL A 191 12.97 8.85 8.48
C VAL A 191 12.55 7.56 9.17
N ALA A 192 11.68 7.64 10.17
CA ALA A 192 11.19 6.48 10.89
C ALA A 192 10.32 5.56 10.00
N ALA A 193 9.59 6.15 9.05
CA ALA A 193 8.80 5.41 8.08
C ALA A 193 9.68 4.63 7.09
N LEU A 194 10.72 5.28 6.56
CA LEU A 194 11.68 4.63 5.66
C LEU A 194 12.48 3.51 6.33
N VAL A 195 12.92 3.71 7.59
CA VAL A 195 13.59 2.64 8.35
C VAL A 195 12.68 1.42 8.49
N ALA A 196 11.42 1.62 8.87
CA ALA A 196 10.47 0.53 9.00
C ALA A 196 10.18 -0.14 7.65
N LEU A 197 9.97 0.64 6.58
CA LEU A 197 9.79 0.14 5.23
C LEU A 197 10.98 -0.76 4.82
N TYR A 198 12.21 -0.27 4.98
CA TYR A 198 13.41 -1.01 4.57
C TYR A 198 13.56 -2.34 5.31
N ARG A 199 13.16 -2.40 6.58
CA ARG A 199 13.09 -3.66 7.34
C ARG A 199 11.97 -4.55 6.85
N GLY A 200 10.75 -4.02 6.74
CA GLY A 200 9.56 -4.76 6.33
C GLY A 200 9.67 -5.38 4.94
N ILE A 201 10.41 -4.75 4.03
CA ILE A 201 10.63 -5.26 2.67
C ILE A 201 11.93 -6.05 2.52
N GLY A 202 12.78 -6.11 3.56
CA GLY A 202 14.01 -6.90 3.58
C GLY A 202 15.24 -6.26 2.93
N LEU A 203 15.23 -4.95 2.68
CA LEU A 203 16.43 -4.21 2.26
C LEU A 203 17.45 -4.05 3.41
N CYS A 204 16.95 -4.03 4.65
CA CYS A 204 17.76 -3.83 5.85
C CYS A 204 17.39 -4.89 6.90
N PRO A 205 18.27 -5.89 7.13
CA PRO A 205 18.07 -6.94 8.13
C PRO A 205 18.38 -6.47 9.56
#